data_AF-E6TK54-F1
#
_entry.id   AF-E6TK54-F1
#
_cell.length_a   1.000
_cell.length_b   1.000
_cell.length_c   1.000
_cell.angle_alpha   90.00
_cell.angle_beta   90.00
_cell.angle_gamma   90.00
#
_symmetry.space_group_name_H-M   'P 1'
#
loop_
_entity.id
_entity.type
_entity.pdbx_description
1 polymer ?
#
loop_
_entity_poly.entity_id
_entity_poly.type
_entity_poly.pdbx_seq_one_letter_code
_entity_poly.pdbx_strand_id
1 'polypeptide(L)'
;MVRLTHLVAALTVVGIPFLGWFVEGWSGATTLLVYWFETLAGSLFVAARILVHRRVNPRRGHFRYEAASTNRRSPSSSSFLAGFLMTSLVFTAAHGVFLAVIIFLIGRNDQPELAEIDWRSVGYACLMVLGILSVDCVVDISTVRRWSFWQIEQTAQRGFSRVIVVHLTLIFGLFGVAISGASSALFGVFVVLKSLAALSFVLPQWEPATPPRWLSRAMNRVPNVHPGKRFEDFWAKDRADESARRKRNEEPWSVGRR
;
A
#
# COMPACT_ATOMS: atom_id res chain seq x y z
N MET A 1 -6.38 7.05 -15.27
CA MET A 1 -6.04 5.90 -16.14
C MET A 1 -4.67 5.42 -15.72
N VAL A 2 -4.52 4.13 -15.39
CA VAL A 2 -3.20 3.54 -15.11
C VAL A 2 -2.48 3.44 -16.46
N ARG A 3 -1.34 4.12 -16.59
CA ARG A 3 -0.52 3.98 -17.80
C ARG A 3 -0.01 2.55 -17.86
N LEU A 4 0.05 1.96 -19.06
CA LEU A 4 0.55 0.61 -19.29
C LEU A 4 1.90 0.37 -18.59
N THR A 5 2.75 1.39 -18.55
CA THR A 5 4.04 1.38 -17.84
C THR A 5 3.93 1.06 -16.36
N HIS A 6 2.97 1.66 -15.63
CA HIS A 6 2.76 1.39 -14.20
C HIS A 6 2.22 0.00 -13.96
N LEU A 7 1.37 -0.48 -14.87
CA LEU A 7 0.81 -1.82 -14.79
C LEU A 7 1.91 -2.86 -14.99
N VAL A 8 2.74 -2.68 -16.03
CA VAL A 8 3.90 -3.55 -16.28
C VAL A 8 4.87 -3.49 -15.11
N ALA A 9 5.26 -2.31 -14.63
CA ALA A 9 6.17 -2.18 -13.49
C ALA A 9 5.63 -2.87 -12.24
N ALA A 10 4.35 -2.68 -11.89
CA ALA A 10 3.72 -3.34 -10.76
C ALA A 10 3.68 -4.87 -10.92
N LEU A 11 3.33 -5.36 -12.12
CA LEU A 11 3.32 -6.79 -12.42
C LEU A 11 4.71 -7.40 -12.33
N THR A 12 5.73 -6.74 -12.87
CA THR A 12 7.11 -7.24 -12.84
C THR A 12 7.64 -7.28 -11.41
N VAL A 13 7.40 -6.23 -10.62
CA VAL A 13 7.83 -6.16 -9.22
C VAL A 13 7.18 -7.27 -8.39
N VAL A 14 5.86 -7.50 -8.54
CA VAL A 14 5.15 -8.61 -7.88
C VAL A 14 5.61 -9.97 -8.39
N GLY A 15 6.01 -10.04 -9.67
CA GLY A 15 6.46 -11.25 -10.33
C GLY A 15 7.82 -11.76 -9.84
N ILE A 16 8.74 -10.89 -9.43
CA ILE A 16 10.09 -11.27 -8.98
C ILE A 16 10.05 -12.31 -7.83
N PRO A 17 9.46 -12.02 -6.67
CA PRO A 17 9.39 -12.99 -5.57
C PRO A 17 8.45 -14.16 -5.86
N PHE A 18 7.43 -13.98 -6.71
CA PHE A 18 6.55 -15.07 -7.14
C PHE A 18 7.32 -16.11 -7.98
N LEU A 19 8.07 -15.66 -8.99
CA LEU A 19 8.92 -16.52 -9.81
C LEU A 19 10.09 -17.10 -8.99
N GLY A 20 10.65 -16.31 -8.09
CA GLY A 20 11.66 -16.76 -7.13
C GLY A 20 11.21 -18.02 -6.37
N TRP A 21 10.01 -17.98 -5.79
CA TRP A 21 9.45 -19.11 -5.05
C TRP A 21 9.05 -20.31 -5.94
N PHE A 22 8.34 -20.07 -7.04
CA PHE A 22 7.75 -21.17 -7.84
C PHE A 22 8.67 -21.75 -8.91
N VAL A 23 9.68 -21.01 -9.36
CA VAL A 23 10.54 -21.38 -10.50
C VAL A 23 12.00 -21.55 -10.08
N GLU A 24 12.54 -20.59 -9.32
CA GLU A 24 13.95 -20.59 -8.89
C GLU A 24 14.18 -21.35 -7.57
N GLY A 25 13.12 -21.88 -6.96
CA GLY A 25 13.22 -22.70 -5.74
C GLY A 25 13.67 -21.92 -4.51
N TRP A 26 13.39 -20.61 -4.45
CA TRP A 26 13.77 -19.80 -3.29
C TRP A 26 13.15 -20.33 -2.01
N SER A 27 13.93 -20.25 -0.93
CA SER A 27 13.42 -20.50 0.42
C SER A 27 12.33 -19.49 0.81
N GLY A 28 11.59 -19.83 1.87
CA GLY A 28 10.60 -18.94 2.45
C GLY A 28 11.24 -17.64 2.95
N ALA A 29 12.38 -17.75 3.66
CA ALA A 29 13.10 -16.60 4.19
C ALA A 29 13.63 -15.65 3.09
N THR A 30 14.21 -16.19 2.01
CA THR A 30 14.65 -15.41 0.85
C THR A 30 13.49 -14.65 0.23
N THR A 31 12.39 -15.34 -0.04
CA THR A 31 11.19 -14.77 -0.67
C THR A 31 10.57 -13.66 0.19
N LEU A 32 10.45 -13.90 1.50
CA LEU A 32 9.90 -12.92 2.43
C LEU A 32 10.77 -11.67 2.57
N LEU A 33 12.10 -11.83 2.58
CA LEU A 33 13.02 -10.70 2.68
C LEU A 33 12.91 -9.78 1.45
N VAL A 34 12.78 -10.37 0.25
CA VAL A 34 12.54 -9.63 -0.99
C VAL A 34 11.20 -8.90 -0.96
N TYR A 35 10.11 -9.55 -0.50
CA TYR A 35 8.80 -8.88 -0.35
C TYR A 35 8.84 -7.71 0.65
N TRP A 36 9.56 -7.87 1.75
CA TRP A 36 9.73 -6.80 2.73
C TRP A 36 10.50 -5.62 2.11
N PHE A 37 11.60 -5.91 1.42
CA PHE A 37 12.40 -4.89 0.74
C PHE A 37 11.59 -4.17 -0.36
N GLU A 38 10.82 -4.90 -1.16
CA GLU A 38 9.92 -4.35 -2.17
C GLU A 38 8.98 -3.30 -1.56
N THR A 39 8.37 -3.64 -0.42
CA THR A 39 7.44 -2.75 0.28
C THR A 39 8.15 -1.49 0.75
N LEU A 40 9.34 -1.64 1.34
CA LEU A 40 10.17 -0.51 1.78
C LEU A 40 10.55 0.40 0.60
N ALA A 41 11.15 -0.17 -0.45
CA ALA A 41 11.58 0.57 -1.63
C ALA A 41 10.40 1.27 -2.30
N GLY A 42 9.28 0.57 -2.50
CA GLY A 42 8.04 1.14 -3.03
C GLY A 42 7.59 2.36 -2.24
N SER A 43 7.58 2.28 -0.90
CA SER A 43 7.20 3.42 -0.04
C SER A 43 8.15 4.62 -0.20
N LEU A 44 9.46 4.39 -0.31
CA LEU A 44 10.46 5.44 -0.51
C LEU A 44 10.32 6.12 -1.87
N PHE A 45 10.04 5.36 -2.93
CA PHE A 45 9.79 5.90 -4.26
C PHE A 45 8.48 6.70 -4.32
N VAL A 46 7.45 6.33 -3.56
CA VAL A 46 6.26 7.17 -3.40
C VAL A 46 6.60 8.47 -2.66
N ALA A 47 7.38 8.40 -1.57
CA ALA A 47 7.85 9.58 -0.85
C ALA A 47 8.66 10.53 -1.75
N ALA A 48 9.52 9.98 -2.61
CA ALA A 48 10.26 10.75 -3.60
C ALA A 48 9.33 11.50 -4.56
N ARG A 49 8.29 10.84 -5.10
CA ARG A 49 7.26 11.48 -5.96
C ARG A 49 6.53 12.61 -5.24
N ILE A 50 6.15 12.39 -3.97
CA ILE A 50 5.52 13.43 -3.13
C ILE A 50 6.45 14.63 -2.98
N LEU A 51 7.73 14.41 -2.71
CA LEU A 51 8.72 15.46 -2.53
C LEU A 51 8.96 16.26 -3.82
N VAL A 52 9.08 15.57 -4.96
CA VAL A 52 9.21 16.23 -6.27
C VAL A 52 7.95 17.03 -6.58
N HIS A 53 6.75 16.44 -6.42
CA HIS A 53 5.49 17.15 -6.65
C HIS A 53 5.36 18.38 -5.76
N ARG A 54 5.74 18.29 -4.48
CA ARG A 54 5.73 19.43 -3.55
C ARG A 54 6.60 20.58 -4.05
N ARG A 55 7.73 20.30 -4.70
CA ARG A 55 8.64 21.31 -5.26
C ARG A 55 8.12 21.90 -6.58
N VAL A 56 7.61 21.08 -7.50
CA VAL A 56 7.25 21.54 -8.86
C VAL A 56 5.80 22.05 -8.97
N ASN A 57 4.91 21.62 -8.08
CA ASN A 57 3.50 21.99 -8.06
C ASN A 57 3.02 22.08 -6.60
N PRO A 58 3.38 23.15 -5.87
CA PRO A 58 3.07 23.28 -4.45
C PRO A 58 1.57 23.50 -4.24
N ARG A 59 0.94 22.55 -3.53
CA ARG A 59 -0.49 22.55 -3.20
C ARG A 59 -0.67 22.57 -1.69
N ARG A 60 -1.77 23.15 -1.23
CA ARG A 60 -2.13 23.23 0.19
C ARG A 60 -2.07 21.88 0.88
N GLY A 61 -2.51 20.81 0.21
CA GLY A 61 -2.48 19.44 0.73
C GLY A 61 -1.07 18.96 1.15
N HIS A 62 0.03 19.47 0.57
CA HIS A 62 1.39 19.10 0.99
C HIS A 62 1.79 19.69 2.35
N PHE A 63 1.22 20.84 2.72
CA PHE A 63 1.62 21.66 3.87
C PHE A 63 0.55 21.80 4.96
N ARG A 64 -0.72 21.59 4.62
CA ARG A 64 -1.89 21.61 5.51
C ARG A 64 -2.86 20.53 5.03
N TYR A 65 -2.44 19.29 5.23
CA TYR A 65 -3.17 18.13 4.75
C TYR A 65 -4.44 17.89 5.57
N GLU A 66 -5.58 17.82 4.89
CA GLU A 66 -6.81 17.29 5.47
C GLU A 66 -6.99 15.82 5.07
N ALA A 67 -6.88 14.91 6.03
CA ALA A 67 -7.02 13.47 5.82
C ALA A 67 -8.49 13.06 5.58
N ALA A 68 -8.68 11.97 4.80
CA ALA A 68 -9.99 11.35 4.62
C ALA A 68 -10.60 10.88 5.96
N SER A 69 -11.93 10.81 6.03
CA SER A 69 -12.69 10.46 7.25
C SER A 69 -12.31 9.09 7.84
N THR A 70 -11.94 8.13 7.00
CA THR A 70 -11.43 6.80 7.39
C THR A 70 -10.06 6.83 8.06
N ASN A 71 -9.30 7.92 7.88
CA ASN A 71 -7.91 8.07 8.34
C ASN A 71 -7.75 9.14 9.43
N ARG A 72 -8.86 9.67 9.98
CA ARG A 72 -8.86 10.71 11.03
C ARG A 72 -8.19 10.31 12.35
N ARG A 73 -7.94 9.01 12.56
CA ARG A 73 -7.23 8.50 13.75
C ARG A 73 -5.71 8.52 13.60
N SER A 74 -5.16 8.79 12.41
CA SER A 74 -3.73 9.02 12.27
C SER A 74 -3.37 10.40 12.82
N PRO A 75 -2.28 10.53 13.59
CA PRO A 75 -1.87 11.80 14.18
C PRO A 75 -1.77 12.88 13.11
N SER A 76 -2.31 14.07 13.40
CA SER A 76 -2.32 15.20 12.46
C SER A 76 -0.88 15.69 12.23
N SER A 77 -0.16 15.05 11.31
CA SER A 77 1.11 15.59 10.84
C SER A 77 0.82 16.88 10.08
N SER A 78 1.57 17.94 10.36
CA SER A 78 1.43 19.20 9.64
C SER A 78 1.63 19.04 8.13
N SER A 79 2.44 18.08 7.68
CA SER A 79 2.70 17.81 6.26
C SER A 79 2.31 16.41 5.83
N PHE A 80 1.68 16.29 4.65
CA PHE A 80 1.31 15.02 4.03
C PHE A 80 2.47 14.01 3.93
N LEU A 81 3.66 14.49 3.54
CA LEU A 81 4.86 13.65 3.42
C LEU A 81 5.28 13.06 4.76
N ALA A 82 5.22 13.86 5.84
CA ALA A 82 5.61 13.40 7.17
C ALA A 82 4.65 12.34 7.69
N GLY A 83 3.34 12.54 7.52
CA GLY A 83 2.32 11.53 7.86
C GLY A 83 2.51 10.25 7.06
N PHE A 84 2.71 10.37 5.73
CA PHE A 84 3.01 9.23 4.86
C PHE A 84 4.23 8.43 5.32
N LEU A 85 5.37 9.11 5.52
CA LEU A 85 6.62 8.47 5.93
C LEU A 85 6.51 7.84 7.32
N MET A 86 5.91 8.54 8.28
CA MET A 86 5.71 8.00 9.62
C MET A 86 4.90 6.71 9.57
N THR A 87 3.74 6.73 8.90
CA THR A 87 2.89 5.53 8.80
C THR A 87 3.56 4.40 8.03
N SER A 88 4.19 4.68 6.88
CA SER A 88 4.85 3.64 6.07
C SER A 88 6.07 3.05 6.76
N LEU A 89 6.94 3.88 7.35
CA LEU A 89 8.16 3.39 8.00
C LEU A 89 7.85 2.63 9.29
N VAL A 90 6.93 3.13 10.13
CA VAL A 90 6.53 2.40 11.35
C VAL A 90 5.91 1.05 11.00
N PHE A 91 5.02 1.01 10.01
CA PHE A 91 4.42 -0.24 9.56
C PHE A 91 5.46 -1.21 8.97
N THR A 92 6.35 -0.71 8.11
CA THR A 92 7.41 -1.52 7.48
C THR A 92 8.42 -2.04 8.51
N ALA A 93 8.75 -1.24 9.52
CA ALA A 93 9.61 -1.64 10.62
C ALA A 93 8.94 -2.72 11.49
N ALA A 94 7.68 -2.51 11.89
CA ALA A 94 6.92 -3.51 12.64
C ALA A 94 6.82 -4.84 11.86
N HIS A 95 6.54 -4.77 10.56
CA HIS A 95 6.52 -5.93 9.68
C HIS A 95 7.89 -6.63 9.60
N GLY A 96 8.99 -5.86 9.53
CA GLY A 96 10.35 -6.41 9.56
C GLY A 96 10.65 -7.19 10.85
N VAL A 97 10.14 -6.71 12.00
CA VAL A 97 10.24 -7.44 13.28
C VAL A 97 9.48 -8.76 13.23
N PHE A 98 8.22 -8.76 12.75
CA PHE A 98 7.45 -10.00 12.58
C PHE A 98 8.15 -10.98 11.64
N LEU A 99 8.72 -10.48 10.55
CA LEU A 99 9.48 -11.29 9.62
C LEU A 99 10.68 -11.95 10.30
N ALA A 100 11.47 -11.20 11.07
CA ALA A 100 12.61 -11.74 11.81
C ALA A 100 12.18 -12.84 12.79
N VAL A 101 11.06 -12.63 13.49
CA VAL A 101 10.48 -13.65 14.41
C VAL A 101 10.05 -14.90 13.64
N ILE A 102 9.37 -14.75 12.50
CA ILE A 102 8.93 -15.88 11.68
C ILE A 102 10.14 -16.69 11.17
N ILE A 103 11.16 -16.04 10.61
CA ILE A 103 12.39 -16.71 10.15
C ILE A 103 13.07 -17.43 11.31
N PHE A 104 13.16 -16.80 12.49
CA PHE A 104 13.73 -17.42 13.69
C PHE A 104 12.95 -18.66 14.14
N LEU A 105 11.61 -18.62 14.14
CA LEU A 105 10.77 -19.75 14.51
C LEU A 105 10.87 -20.92 13.52
N ILE A 106 10.95 -20.63 12.21
CA ILE A 106 11.13 -21.68 11.19
C ILE A 106 12.49 -22.37 11.35
N GLY A 107 13.55 -21.58 11.60
CA GLY A 107 14.88 -22.11 11.87
C GLY A 107 14.96 -22.99 13.12
N ARG A 108 14.03 -22.81 14.07
CA ARG A 108 13.90 -23.65 15.28
C ARG A 108 13.14 -24.97 15.05
N ASN A 109 12.31 -25.06 14.01
CA ASN A 109 11.41 -26.18 13.75
C ASN A 109 12.00 -27.24 12.80
N ASP A 110 13.32 -27.34 12.68
CA ASP A 110 14.03 -28.27 11.79
C ASP A 110 13.56 -28.22 10.31
N GLN A 111 13.19 -27.03 9.82
CA GLN A 111 12.88 -26.76 8.41
C GLN A 111 13.99 -25.89 7.75
N PRO A 112 15.23 -26.41 7.62
CA PRO A 112 16.38 -25.62 7.15
C PRO A 112 16.17 -25.05 5.75
N GLU A 113 15.50 -25.78 4.86
CA GLU A 113 15.21 -25.36 3.48
C GLU A 113 14.33 -24.10 3.40
N LEU A 114 13.48 -23.85 4.41
CA LEU A 114 12.62 -22.66 4.44
C LEU A 114 13.27 -21.48 5.16
N ALA A 115 14.21 -21.75 6.07
CA ALA A 115 14.92 -20.74 6.86
C ALA A 115 16.21 -20.24 6.19
N GLU A 116 16.78 -20.97 5.24
CA GLU A 116 17.99 -20.58 4.53
C GLU A 116 17.81 -19.24 3.81
N ILE A 117 18.81 -18.37 3.85
CA ILE A 117 18.76 -17.08 3.13
C ILE A 117 19.86 -17.08 2.09
N ASP A 118 19.46 -17.11 0.81
CA ASP A 118 20.40 -16.90 -0.28
C ASP A 118 20.57 -15.39 -0.53
N TRP A 119 21.59 -14.82 0.10
CA TRP A 119 21.94 -13.41 -0.04
C TRP A 119 22.24 -12.97 -1.48
N ARG A 120 22.68 -13.90 -2.35
CA ARG A 120 22.94 -13.60 -3.75
C ARG A 120 21.63 -13.38 -4.50
N SER A 121 20.68 -14.29 -4.35
CA SER A 121 19.33 -14.14 -4.91
C SER A 121 18.60 -12.92 -4.36
N VAL A 122 18.70 -12.67 -3.04
CA VAL A 122 18.17 -11.45 -2.41
C VAL A 122 18.78 -10.21 -3.07
N GLY A 123 20.11 -10.16 -3.22
CA GLY A 123 20.80 -9.03 -3.82
C GLY A 123 20.33 -8.73 -5.24
N TYR A 124 20.28 -9.74 -6.12
CA TYR A 124 19.80 -9.56 -7.49
C TYR A 124 18.33 -9.16 -7.55
N ALA A 125 17.48 -9.78 -6.74
CA ALA A 125 16.07 -9.45 -6.67
C ALA A 125 15.83 -8.00 -6.24
N CYS A 126 16.52 -7.57 -5.18
CA CYS A 126 16.47 -6.19 -4.69
C CYS A 126 16.97 -5.20 -5.75
N LEU A 127 18.05 -5.51 -6.46
CA LEU A 127 18.54 -4.68 -7.57
C LEU A 127 17.53 -4.59 -8.73
N MET A 128 16.89 -5.69 -9.10
CA MET A 128 15.83 -5.69 -10.13
C MET A 128 14.64 -4.85 -9.69
N VAL A 129 14.16 -5.03 -8.46
CA VAL A 129 13.07 -4.21 -7.88
C VAL A 129 13.44 -2.73 -7.90
N LEU A 130 14.63 -2.36 -7.45
CA LEU A 130 15.12 -0.97 -7.49
C LEU A 130 15.19 -0.45 -8.92
N GLY A 131 15.70 -1.23 -9.87
CA GLY A 131 15.80 -0.84 -11.27
C GLY A 131 14.44 -0.53 -11.87
N ILE A 132 13.46 -1.42 -11.68
CA ILE A 132 12.09 -1.25 -12.20
C ILE A 132 11.41 -0.04 -11.55
N LEU A 133 11.49 0.09 -10.22
CA LEU A 133 10.91 1.22 -9.50
C LEU A 133 11.57 2.56 -9.87
N SER A 134 12.87 2.55 -10.17
CA SER A 134 13.59 3.73 -10.65
C SER A 134 13.11 4.15 -12.03
N VAL A 135 12.97 3.22 -12.99
CA VAL A 135 12.45 3.51 -14.33
C VAL A 135 11.03 4.08 -14.23
N ASP A 136 10.17 3.46 -13.43
CA ASP A 136 8.80 3.92 -13.21
C ASP A 136 8.77 5.34 -12.58
N CYS A 137 9.64 5.60 -11.61
CA CYS A 137 9.78 6.90 -10.97
C CYS A 137 10.28 7.98 -11.95
N VAL A 138 11.25 7.67 -12.82
CA VAL A 138 11.78 8.62 -13.82
C VAL A 138 10.68 9.00 -14.82
N VAL A 139 9.89 8.03 -15.29
CA VAL A 139 8.71 8.29 -16.14
C VAL A 139 7.73 9.21 -15.42
N ASP A 140 7.48 8.97 -14.13
CA ASP A 140 6.57 9.81 -13.34
C ASP A 140 7.07 11.22 -13.14
N ILE A 141 8.34 11.39 -12.76
CA ILE A 141 8.96 12.70 -12.55
C ILE A 141 8.80 13.60 -13.78
N SER A 142 8.87 13.05 -15.00
CA SER A 142 8.67 13.81 -16.23
C SER A 142 7.24 14.37 -16.39
N THR A 143 6.25 13.74 -15.76
CA THR A 143 4.83 14.12 -15.89
C THR A 143 4.19 14.63 -14.60
N VAL A 144 4.88 14.49 -13.46
CA VAL A 144 4.39 14.81 -12.11
C VAL A 144 3.96 16.26 -11.96
N ARG A 145 4.55 17.18 -12.76
CA ARG A 145 4.17 18.60 -12.78
C ARG A 145 2.71 18.82 -13.18
N ARG A 146 2.14 17.92 -13.98
CA ARG A 146 0.75 18.00 -14.46
C ARG A 146 -0.24 17.27 -13.56
N TRP A 147 0.26 16.56 -12.53
CA TRP A 147 -0.59 15.79 -11.66
C TRP A 147 -1.35 16.70 -10.69
N SER A 148 -2.54 16.27 -10.32
CA SER A 148 -3.27 16.87 -9.21
C SER A 148 -2.75 16.31 -7.88
N PHE A 149 -2.94 17.06 -6.79
CA PHE A 149 -2.64 16.55 -5.45
C PHE A 149 -3.42 15.26 -5.16
N TRP A 150 -4.66 15.17 -5.63
CA TRP A 150 -5.45 13.94 -5.50
C TRP A 150 -4.79 12.71 -6.13
N GLN A 151 -4.13 12.84 -7.29
CA GLN A 151 -3.43 11.72 -7.91
C GLN A 151 -2.23 11.26 -7.08
N ILE A 152 -1.51 12.19 -6.46
CA ILE A 152 -0.43 11.89 -5.51
C ILE A 152 -0.98 11.23 -4.25
N GLU A 153 -2.07 11.76 -3.71
CA GLU A 153 -2.76 11.21 -2.55
C GLU A 153 -3.23 9.78 -2.80
N GLN A 154 -3.82 9.49 -3.96
CA GLN A 154 -4.20 8.15 -4.36
C GLN A 154 -3.00 7.21 -4.49
N THR A 155 -1.90 7.68 -5.07
CA THR A 155 -0.68 6.86 -5.23
C THR A 155 -0.12 6.46 -3.87
N ALA A 156 -0.15 7.37 -2.90
CA ALA A 156 0.19 7.08 -1.51
C ALA A 156 -0.81 6.13 -0.83
N GLN A 157 -2.10 6.35 -1.01
CA GLN A 157 -3.15 5.57 -0.33
C GLN A 157 -3.33 4.16 -0.89
N ARG A 158 -3.00 3.92 -2.17
CA ARG A 158 -3.00 2.58 -2.77
C ARG A 158 -2.12 1.61 -1.99
N GLY A 159 -1.10 2.09 -1.27
CA GLY A 159 -0.23 1.26 -0.43
C GLY A 159 -0.68 1.04 1.02
N PHE A 160 -1.78 1.61 1.52
CA PHE A 160 -2.08 1.59 2.97
C PHE A 160 -3.34 0.81 3.39
N SER A 161 -4.54 1.20 2.96
CA SER A 161 -5.76 0.76 3.68
C SER A 161 -6.10 -0.72 3.50
N ARG A 162 -5.93 -1.24 2.28
CA ARG A 162 -6.12 -2.67 1.97
C ARG A 162 -4.84 -3.48 2.23
N VAL A 163 -3.67 -2.82 2.22
CA VAL A 163 -2.38 -3.45 2.51
C VAL A 163 -2.31 -3.84 3.98
N ILE A 164 -2.68 -2.97 4.92
CA ILE A 164 -2.58 -3.27 6.35
C ILE A 164 -3.43 -4.48 6.73
N VAL A 165 -4.71 -4.51 6.36
CA VAL A 165 -5.60 -5.63 6.74
C VAL A 165 -5.12 -6.94 6.12
N VAL A 166 -4.83 -6.94 4.82
CA VAL A 166 -4.40 -8.16 4.13
C VAL A 166 -3.02 -8.60 4.60
N HIS A 167 -2.07 -7.69 4.80
CA HIS A 167 -0.74 -8.04 5.30
C HIS A 167 -0.82 -8.54 6.73
N LEU A 168 -1.60 -7.91 7.60
CA LEU A 168 -1.74 -8.37 8.98
C LEU A 168 -2.36 -9.76 9.05
N THR A 169 -3.40 -10.04 8.25
CA THR A 169 -3.98 -11.38 8.15
C THR A 169 -3.00 -12.39 7.53
N LEU A 170 -2.24 -12.00 6.51
CA LEU A 170 -1.26 -12.88 5.87
C LEU A 170 -0.07 -13.17 6.80
N ILE A 171 0.41 -12.17 7.53
CA ILE A 171 1.50 -12.29 8.51
C ILE A 171 1.05 -13.11 9.71
N PHE A 172 -0.14 -12.84 10.28
CA PHE A 172 -0.65 -13.66 11.39
C PHE A 172 -0.99 -15.07 10.94
N GLY A 173 -1.48 -15.25 9.71
CA GLY A 173 -1.62 -16.56 9.09
C GLY A 173 -0.29 -17.29 9.03
N LEU A 174 0.76 -16.63 8.52
CA LEU A 174 2.10 -17.20 8.43
C LEU A 174 2.74 -17.45 9.80
N PHE A 175 2.48 -16.59 10.78
CA PHE A 175 2.90 -16.76 12.17
C PHE A 175 2.23 -17.98 12.82
N GLY A 176 0.93 -18.16 12.61
CA GLY A 176 0.21 -19.36 13.04
C GLY A 176 0.79 -20.63 12.41
N VAL A 177 1.12 -20.56 11.12
CA VAL A 177 1.79 -21.65 10.39
C VAL A 177 3.17 -21.96 10.98
N ALA A 178 3.99 -20.92 11.21
CA ALA A 178 5.32 -21.05 11.80
C ALA A 178 5.28 -21.67 13.20
N ILE A 179 4.27 -21.34 14.03
CA ILE A 179 4.08 -21.98 15.35
C ILE A 179 3.62 -23.44 15.21
N SER A 180 2.74 -23.73 14.26
CA SER A 180 2.20 -25.08 14.05
C SER A 180 3.17 -26.04 13.34
N GLY A 181 4.33 -25.57 12.89
CA GLY A 181 5.31 -26.38 12.14
C GLY A 181 4.83 -26.81 10.75
N ALA A 182 3.83 -26.13 10.19
CA ALA A 182 3.16 -26.62 8.99
C ALA A 182 3.96 -26.38 7.69
N SER A 183 3.69 -27.22 6.69
CA SER A 183 4.53 -27.46 5.49
C SER A 183 4.69 -26.28 4.52
N SER A 184 5.68 -26.38 3.63
CA SER A 184 5.98 -25.49 2.50
C SER A 184 4.76 -25.15 1.61
N ALA A 185 3.73 -25.99 1.57
CA ALA A 185 2.49 -25.71 0.84
C ALA A 185 1.79 -24.43 1.33
N LEU A 186 1.84 -24.13 2.63
CA LEU A 186 1.21 -22.94 3.21
C LEU A 186 2.00 -21.66 2.91
N PHE A 187 3.32 -21.78 2.73
CA PHE A 187 4.14 -20.70 2.18
C PHE A 187 3.73 -20.37 0.75
N GLY A 188 3.51 -21.39 -0.09
CA GLY A 188 2.99 -21.18 -1.44
C GLY A 188 1.63 -20.46 -1.46
N VAL A 189 0.72 -20.83 -0.57
CA VAL A 189 -0.57 -20.12 -0.39
C VAL A 189 -0.36 -18.67 -0.01
N PHE A 190 0.56 -18.38 0.92
CA PHE A 190 0.91 -17.00 1.29
C PHE A 190 1.43 -16.21 0.08
N VAL A 191 2.37 -16.76 -0.70
CA VAL A 191 2.92 -16.11 -1.90
C VAL A 191 1.79 -15.78 -2.87
N VAL A 192 0.88 -16.73 -3.15
CA VAL A 192 -0.27 -16.52 -4.04
C VAL A 192 -1.20 -15.43 -3.51
N LEU A 193 -1.59 -15.50 -2.23
CA LEU A 193 -2.49 -14.52 -1.64
C LEU A 193 -1.86 -13.12 -1.60
N LYS A 194 -0.55 -13.02 -1.34
CA LYS A 194 0.20 -11.77 -1.37
C LYS A 194 0.23 -11.18 -2.78
N SER A 195 0.50 -12.00 -3.80
CA SER A 195 0.49 -11.56 -5.19
C SER A 195 -0.91 -11.12 -5.63
N LEU A 196 -1.96 -11.90 -5.32
CA LEU A 196 -3.35 -11.53 -5.59
C LEU A 196 -3.75 -10.22 -4.90
N ALA A 197 -3.32 -10.05 -3.65
CA ALA A 197 -3.54 -8.82 -2.91
C ALA A 197 -2.87 -7.63 -3.60
N ALA A 198 -1.62 -7.79 -4.05
CA ALA A 198 -0.88 -6.76 -4.78
C ALA A 198 -1.56 -6.40 -6.12
N LEU A 199 -2.02 -7.40 -6.88
CA LEU A 199 -2.76 -7.21 -8.13
C LEU A 199 -4.08 -6.46 -7.94
N SER A 200 -4.76 -6.66 -6.80
CA SER A 200 -6.02 -5.99 -6.50
C SER A 200 -5.90 -4.45 -6.49
N PHE A 201 -4.68 -3.90 -6.32
CA PHE A 201 -4.41 -2.47 -6.30
C PHE A 201 -4.23 -1.85 -7.69
N VAL A 202 -3.95 -2.68 -8.69
CA VAL A 202 -3.90 -2.25 -10.09
C VAL A 202 -5.32 -2.03 -10.63
N LEU A 203 -6.30 -2.74 -10.07
CA LEU A 203 -7.69 -2.63 -10.49
C LEU A 203 -8.29 -1.26 -10.11
N PRO A 204 -9.09 -0.65 -11.01
CA PRO A 204 -9.77 0.61 -10.71
C PRO A 204 -10.64 0.49 -9.46
N GLN A 205 -10.48 1.40 -8.51
CA GLN A 205 -11.38 1.45 -7.37
C GLN A 205 -12.74 1.99 -7.82
N TRP A 206 -13.79 1.19 -7.61
CA TRP A 206 -15.16 1.55 -7.92
C TRP A 206 -15.69 2.55 -6.87
N GLU A 207 -15.76 3.83 -7.25
CA GLU A 207 -16.36 4.91 -6.44
C GLU A 207 -17.66 5.41 -7.10
N PRO A 208 -18.82 4.76 -6.88
CA PRO A 208 -20.05 5.17 -7.52
C PRO A 208 -20.57 6.49 -6.94
N ALA A 209 -21.08 7.36 -7.82
CA ALA A 209 -21.63 8.66 -7.42
C ALA A 209 -22.90 8.51 -6.55
N THR A 210 -23.69 7.48 -6.81
CA THR A 210 -24.89 7.11 -6.06
C THR A 210 -24.73 5.71 -5.46
N PRO A 211 -25.30 5.47 -4.27
CA PRO A 211 -25.20 4.15 -3.66
C PRO A 211 -25.98 3.11 -4.49
N PRO A 212 -25.43 1.90 -4.69
CA PRO A 212 -26.15 0.82 -5.35
C PRO A 212 -27.47 0.50 -4.64
N ARG A 213 -28.54 0.28 -5.41
CA ARG A 213 -29.89 0.04 -4.85
C ARG A 213 -29.99 -1.15 -3.90
N TRP A 214 -29.11 -2.15 -4.04
CA TRP A 214 -29.08 -3.30 -3.12
C TRP A 214 -28.44 -2.92 -1.78
N LEU A 215 -27.38 -2.11 -1.81
CA LEU A 215 -26.66 -1.68 -0.61
C LEU A 215 -27.53 -0.76 0.23
N SER A 216 -28.23 0.18 -0.40
CA SER A 216 -29.19 1.04 0.29
C SER A 216 -30.31 0.23 0.95
N ARG A 217 -30.84 -0.80 0.28
CA ARG A 217 -31.88 -1.69 0.85
C ARG A 217 -31.37 -2.47 2.06
N ALA A 218 -30.14 -2.97 2.00
CA ALA A 218 -29.52 -3.69 3.11
C ALA A 218 -29.24 -2.75 4.29
N MET A 219 -28.60 -1.61 4.05
CA MET A 219 -28.20 -0.68 5.11
C MET A 219 -29.37 0.02 5.79
N ASN A 220 -30.45 0.32 5.06
CA ASN A 220 -31.67 0.89 5.65
C ASN A 220 -32.47 -0.13 6.48
N ARG A 221 -32.11 -1.43 6.44
CA ARG A 221 -32.75 -2.49 7.24
C ARG A 221 -32.03 -2.74 8.57
N VAL A 222 -30.78 -2.29 8.69
CA VAL A 222 -29.99 -2.39 9.93
C VAL A 222 -30.37 -1.24 10.86
N PRO A 223 -30.50 -1.47 12.19
CA PRO A 223 -30.75 -0.39 13.15
C PRO A 223 -29.70 0.71 12.99
N ASN A 224 -30.14 1.88 12.58
CA ASN A 224 -29.24 2.96 12.19
C ASN A 224 -28.70 3.66 13.44
N VAL A 225 -27.39 3.96 13.48
CA VAL A 225 -26.74 4.71 14.57
C VAL A 225 -27.27 6.14 14.66
N HIS A 226 -27.91 6.62 13.59
CA HIS A 226 -28.56 7.93 13.51
C HIS A 226 -30.06 7.77 13.19
N PRO A 227 -30.94 7.94 14.18
CA PRO A 227 -32.39 7.83 13.99
C PRO A 227 -32.89 8.83 12.93
N GLY A 228 -33.76 8.37 12.02
CA GLY A 228 -34.48 9.22 11.07
C GLY A 228 -33.75 9.64 9.79
N LYS A 229 -32.51 9.18 9.56
CA LYS A 229 -31.76 9.46 8.31
C LYS A 229 -31.59 8.19 7.47
N ARG A 230 -31.71 8.32 6.14
CA ARG A 230 -31.48 7.19 5.23
C ARG A 230 -30.00 7.05 4.89
N PHE A 231 -29.58 5.85 4.53
CA PHE A 231 -28.22 5.56 4.07
C PHE A 231 -27.82 6.43 2.87
N GLU A 232 -28.76 6.73 1.97
CA GLU A 232 -28.51 7.57 0.80
C GLU A 232 -28.10 9.00 1.17
N ASP A 233 -28.68 9.56 2.24
CA ASP A 233 -28.35 10.90 2.72
C ASP A 233 -26.94 10.95 3.31
N PHE A 234 -26.55 9.88 4.02
CA PHE A 234 -25.19 9.72 4.52
C PHE A 234 -24.18 9.56 3.39
N TRP A 235 -24.50 8.74 2.38
CA TRP A 235 -23.64 8.57 1.22
C TRP A 235 -23.44 9.91 0.49
N ALA A 236 -24.52 10.64 0.22
CA ALA A 236 -24.46 11.93 -0.45
C ALA A 236 -23.62 12.95 0.34
N LYS A 237 -23.82 13.01 1.67
CA LYS A 237 -23.05 13.88 2.55
C LYS A 237 -21.57 13.51 2.58
N ASP A 238 -21.23 12.23 2.74
CA ASP A 238 -19.84 11.76 2.76
C ASP A 238 -19.13 12.07 1.43
N ARG A 239 -19.80 11.87 0.29
CA ARG A 239 -19.25 12.25 -1.03
C ARG A 239 -19.07 13.75 -1.19
N ALA A 240 -19.99 14.57 -0.65
CA ALA A 240 -19.88 16.02 -0.68
C ALA A 240 -18.72 16.52 0.20
N ASP A 241 -18.60 15.99 1.42
CA ASP A 241 -17.53 16.32 2.37
C ASP A 241 -16.16 15.91 1.80
N GLU A 242 -16.06 14.73 1.18
CA GLU A 242 -14.85 14.23 0.52
C GLU A 242 -14.47 15.07 -0.72
N SER A 243 -15.46 15.48 -1.53
CA SER A 243 -15.22 16.40 -2.66
C SER A 243 -14.71 17.76 -2.19
N ALA A 244 -15.30 18.33 -1.13
CA ALA A 244 -14.86 19.59 -0.54
C ALA A 244 -13.43 19.50 0.01
N ARG A 245 -13.09 18.38 0.70
CA ARG A 245 -11.73 18.10 1.19
C ARG A 245 -10.72 18.04 0.05
N ARG A 246 -11.03 17.29 -1.02
CA ARG A 246 -10.16 17.17 -2.21
C ARG A 246 -9.90 18.55 -2.83
N LYS A 247 -10.94 19.38 -2.97
CA LYS A 247 -10.80 20.75 -3.48
C LYS A 247 -9.89 21.61 -2.60
N ARG A 248 -10.06 21.56 -1.27
CA ARG A 248 -9.20 22.31 -0.33
C ARG A 248 -7.74 21.87 -0.43
N ASN A 249 -7.47 20.57 -0.52
CA ASN A 249 -6.11 20.07 -0.67
C ASN A 249 -5.46 20.44 -2.03
N GLU A 250 -6.27 20.67 -3.06
CA GLU A 250 -5.83 21.06 -4.41
C GLU A 250 -5.56 22.57 -4.57
N GLU A 251 -5.92 23.39 -3.57
CA GLU A 251 -5.66 24.84 -3.60
C GLU A 251 -4.15 25.11 -3.81
N PRO A 252 -3.77 26.02 -4.72
CA PRO A 252 -2.39 26.45 -4.85
C PRO A 252 -1.86 26.95 -3.50
N TRP A 253 -0.63 26.56 -3.16
CA TRP A 253 -0.01 27.08 -1.95
C TRP A 253 0.41 28.54 -2.19
N SER A 254 -0.41 29.49 -1.76
CA SER A 254 0.00 30.88 -1.66
C SER A 254 0.94 30.99 -0.45
N VAL A 255 2.26 31.03 -0.70
CA VAL A 255 3.19 31.60 0.28
C VAL A 255 2.73 33.03 0.46
N GLY A 256 2.05 33.31 1.57
CA GLY A 256 1.73 34.68 1.91
C GLY A 256 3.04 35.45 1.89
N ARG A 257 3.13 36.46 1.03
CA ARG A 257 3.98 37.62 1.32
C ARG A 257 3.53 38.08 2.71
N ARG A 258 4.31 37.75 3.72
CA ARG A 258 4.33 38.46 4.98
C ARG A 258 5.65 39.19 5.02
#